data_AF-A0A7C5H848-F1
#
_entry.id   AF-A0A7C5H848-F1
#
_cell.length_a   1.000
_cell.length_b   1.000
_cell.length_c   1.000
_cell.angle_alpha   90.00
_cell.angle_beta   90.00
_cell.angle_gamma   90.00
#
_symmetry.space_group_name_H-M   'P 1'
#
loop_
_entity.id
_entity.type
_entity.pdbx_description
1 polymer ?
#
loop_
_entity_poly.entity_id
_entity_poly.type
_entity_poly.pdbx_seq_one_letter_code
_entity_poly.pdbx_strand_id
1 'polypeptide(L)'
;SEKMLLDGCCEPASMFCAENLNYPFEIVWPVVEEFGFSVTLDVGHLEYYGFPTADYLRRYLSRAKVLHMHGTKEGRDHNSLAYMNPKALDLVVDALRKAEGEPKVFTLEIFSEADFLSSVETLERFSS
;
A
#
# COMPACT_ATOMS: atom_id res chain seq x y z
N SER A 1 16.22 -25.40 9.02
CA SER A 1 14.75 -25.51 8.99
C SER A 1 14.20 -24.11 9.13
N GLU A 2 13.82 -23.50 8.02
CA GLU A 2 13.45 -22.08 7.87
C GLU A 2 12.09 -21.76 8.54
N LYS A 3 12.03 -21.88 9.86
CA LYS A 3 10.87 -21.44 10.66
C LYS A 3 11.30 -20.72 11.94
N MET A 4 12.22 -19.75 11.81
CA MET A 4 12.65 -18.90 12.93
C MET A 4 11.94 -17.54 12.96
N LEU A 5 11.47 -17.03 11.82
CA LEU A 5 10.97 -15.64 11.73
C LEU A 5 9.72 -15.36 12.57
N LEU A 6 8.86 -16.37 12.77
CA LEU A 6 7.63 -16.26 13.55
C LEU A 6 7.63 -17.19 14.77
N ASP A 7 8.79 -17.69 15.17
CA ASP A 7 8.86 -18.59 16.32
C ASP A 7 8.39 -17.84 17.58
N GLY A 8 7.46 -18.45 18.32
CA GLY A 8 6.79 -17.81 19.47
C GLY A 8 5.63 -16.85 19.13
N CYS A 9 5.32 -16.60 17.86
CA CYS A 9 4.11 -15.87 17.47
C CYS A 9 2.89 -16.82 17.44
N CYS A 10 1.80 -16.42 18.11
CA CYS A 10 0.54 -17.17 18.11
C CYS A 10 -0.39 -16.84 16.92
N GLU A 11 -0.02 -15.87 16.10
CA GLU A 11 -0.79 -15.43 14.94
C GLU A 11 -0.30 -16.14 13.66
N PRO A 12 -1.21 -16.45 12.71
CA PRO A 12 -0.80 -17.02 11.43
C PRO A 12 0.05 -16.01 10.64
N ALA A 13 0.97 -16.51 9.81
CA ALA A 13 1.90 -15.67 9.05
C ALA A 13 1.21 -14.61 8.18
N SER A 14 0.00 -14.90 7.71
CA SER A 14 -0.83 -13.96 6.95
C SER A 14 -1.32 -12.75 7.75
N MET A 15 -1.09 -12.68 9.07
CA MET A 15 -1.33 -11.49 9.89
C MET A 15 -0.15 -10.51 9.90
N PHE A 16 1.01 -10.93 9.39
CA PHE A 16 2.19 -10.10 9.25
C PHE A 16 2.30 -9.61 7.81
N CYS A 17 2.55 -8.31 7.64
CA CYS A 17 2.67 -7.69 6.32
C CYS A 17 4.12 -7.27 6.06
N ALA A 18 4.65 -7.63 4.90
CA ALA A 18 5.85 -7.01 4.36
C ALA A 18 5.46 -5.78 3.53
N GLU A 19 6.19 -4.69 3.70
CA GLU A 19 5.92 -3.42 3.03
C GLU A 19 6.94 -3.14 1.92
N ASN A 20 6.48 -2.58 0.80
CA ASN A 20 7.38 -2.03 -0.21
C ASN A 20 7.89 -0.64 0.22
N LEU A 21 9.20 -0.44 0.09
CA LEU A 21 9.87 0.81 0.45
C LEU A 21 10.50 1.45 -0.79
N ASN A 22 11.79 1.77 -0.72
CA ASN A 22 12.53 2.52 -1.72
C ASN A 22 13.31 1.66 -2.74
N TYR A 23 13.00 0.37 -2.85
CA TYR A 23 13.67 -0.58 -3.73
C TYR A 23 12.67 -1.55 -4.38
N PRO A 24 13.04 -2.23 -5.49
CA PRO A 24 12.16 -3.19 -6.15
C PRO A 24 11.66 -4.28 -5.18
N PHE A 25 10.33 -4.39 -5.04
CA PHE A 25 9.73 -5.28 -4.04
C PHE A 25 9.93 -6.75 -4.39
N GLU A 26 10.24 -7.05 -5.66
CA GLU A 26 10.64 -8.37 -6.15
C GLU A 26 11.83 -8.97 -5.39
N ILE A 27 12.67 -8.12 -4.78
CA ILE A 27 13.80 -8.58 -3.94
C ILE A 27 13.29 -9.23 -2.65
N VAL A 28 12.19 -8.73 -2.08
CA VAL A 28 11.57 -9.23 -0.84
C VAL A 28 10.52 -10.31 -1.12
N TRP A 29 9.96 -10.34 -2.33
CA TRP A 29 8.88 -11.24 -2.71
C TRP A 29 9.13 -12.73 -2.38
N PRO A 30 10.32 -13.33 -2.60
CA PRO A 30 10.57 -14.71 -2.23
C PRO A 30 10.34 -15.01 -0.75
N VAL A 31 10.64 -14.05 0.14
CA VAL A 31 10.39 -14.18 1.59
C VAL A 31 8.89 -14.13 1.89
N VAL A 32 8.15 -13.26 1.21
CA VAL A 32 6.68 -13.16 1.37
C VAL A 32 6.01 -14.49 0.99
N GLU A 33 6.46 -15.10 -0.12
CA GLU A 33 5.94 -16.39 -0.59
C GLU A 33 6.34 -17.54 0.33
N GLU A 34 7.61 -17.63 0.70
CA GLU A 34 8.15 -18.71 1.54
C GLU A 34 7.46 -18.76 2.91
N PHE A 35 7.30 -17.60 3.56
CA PHE A 35 6.73 -17.52 4.90
C PHE A 35 5.21 -17.34 4.91
N GLY A 36 4.59 -17.07 3.78
CA GLY A 36 3.15 -16.82 3.71
C GLY A 36 2.73 -15.53 4.42
N PHE A 37 3.56 -14.48 4.32
CA PHE A 37 3.19 -13.13 4.77
C PHE A 37 2.17 -12.47 3.84
N SER A 38 1.41 -11.53 4.40
CA SER A 38 0.60 -10.58 3.63
C SER A 38 1.47 -9.39 3.19
N VAL A 39 0.87 -8.44 2.47
CA VAL A 39 1.55 -7.24 1.98
C VAL A 39 0.89 -5.97 2.53
N THR A 40 1.72 -5.01 2.92
CA THR A 40 1.34 -3.59 2.98
C THR A 40 1.81 -2.99 1.67
N LEU A 41 0.87 -2.69 0.77
CA LEU A 41 1.20 -2.09 -0.52
C LEU A 41 1.18 -0.58 -0.37
N ASP A 42 2.33 0.01 -0.10
CA ASP A 42 2.48 1.45 -0.01
C ASP A 42 2.56 2.07 -1.40
N VAL A 43 1.46 2.65 -1.86
CA VAL A 43 1.38 3.28 -3.17
C VAL A 43 2.03 4.66 -3.17
N GLY A 44 2.08 5.32 -2.01
CA GLY A 44 2.75 6.60 -1.90
C GLY A 44 4.27 6.46 -2.14
N HIS A 45 4.89 5.41 -1.60
CA HIS A 45 6.28 5.05 -1.93
C HIS A 45 6.45 4.70 -3.42
N LEU A 46 5.50 4.00 -4.05
CA LEU A 46 5.59 3.71 -5.49
C LEU A 46 5.66 5.00 -6.31
N GLU A 47 4.77 5.95 -6.03
CA GLU A 47 4.75 7.23 -6.76
C GLU A 47 5.99 8.08 -6.44
N TYR A 48 6.43 8.11 -5.18
CA TYR A 48 7.59 8.90 -4.76
C TYR A 48 8.90 8.40 -5.41
N TYR A 49 9.11 7.08 -5.45
CA TYR A 49 10.31 6.47 -6.03
C TYR A 49 10.19 6.14 -7.52
N GLY A 50 9.03 6.38 -8.14
CA GLY A 50 8.81 6.21 -9.58
C GLY A 50 8.58 4.75 -10.02
N PHE A 51 8.09 3.89 -9.13
CA PHE A 51 7.69 2.53 -9.47
C PHE A 51 6.31 2.50 -10.17
N PRO A 52 6.09 1.56 -11.11
CA PRO A 52 4.83 1.51 -11.87
C PRO A 52 3.65 0.98 -11.02
N THR A 53 2.85 1.89 -10.46
CA THR A 53 1.68 1.57 -9.61
C THR A 53 0.74 0.53 -10.21
N ALA A 54 0.41 0.63 -11.51
CA ALA A 54 -0.46 -0.34 -12.17
C ALA A 54 0.11 -1.76 -12.14
N ASP A 55 1.43 -1.92 -12.26
CA ASP A 55 2.09 -3.22 -12.32
C ASP A 55 2.15 -3.86 -10.93
N TYR A 56 2.42 -3.05 -9.91
CA TYR A 56 2.46 -3.49 -8.51
C TYR A 56 1.06 -3.86 -8.00
N LEU A 57 0.02 -3.11 -8.36
CA LEU A 57 -1.36 -3.50 -8.07
C LEU A 57 -1.69 -4.86 -8.70
N ARG A 58 -1.34 -5.08 -9.98
CA ARG A 58 -1.60 -6.37 -10.62
C ARG A 58 -0.87 -7.54 -9.95
N ARG A 59 0.35 -7.32 -9.48
CA ARG A 59 1.20 -8.38 -8.90
C ARG A 59 0.87 -8.69 -7.45
N TYR A 60 0.63 -7.67 -6.62
CA TYR A 60 0.70 -7.81 -5.18
C TYR A 60 -0.63 -7.55 -4.46
N LEU A 61 -1.63 -6.95 -5.13
CA LEU A 61 -2.90 -6.60 -4.49
C LEU A 61 -3.65 -7.81 -3.94
N SER A 62 -3.56 -8.99 -4.58
CA SER A 62 -4.18 -10.22 -4.07
C SER A 62 -3.61 -10.66 -2.72
N ARG A 63 -2.36 -10.28 -2.42
CA ARG A 63 -1.68 -10.54 -1.15
C ARG A 63 -1.76 -9.38 -0.16
N ALA A 64 -2.18 -8.20 -0.63
CA ALA A 64 -2.27 -7.00 0.20
C ALA A 64 -3.45 -7.06 1.18
N LYS A 65 -3.17 -6.75 2.45
CA LYS A 65 -4.19 -6.51 3.48
C LYS A 65 -4.35 -5.03 3.80
N VAL A 66 -3.26 -4.26 3.64
CA VAL A 66 -3.20 -2.83 3.89
C VAL A 66 -2.64 -2.13 2.66
N LEU A 67 -3.16 -0.97 2.34
CA LEU A 67 -2.56 -0.03 1.41
C LEU A 67 -2.21 1.25 2.17
N HIS A 68 -0.97 1.70 2.04
CA HIS A 68 -0.56 3.02 2.51
C HIS A 68 -0.65 4.02 1.37
N MET A 69 -1.21 5.18 1.70
CA MET A 69 -1.65 6.19 0.74
C MET A 69 -1.22 7.56 1.23
N HIS A 70 -0.38 8.21 0.43
CA HIS A 70 0.05 9.58 0.66
C HIS A 70 0.47 10.24 -0.66
N GLY A 71 0.43 11.56 -0.71
CA GLY A 71 0.99 12.34 -1.82
C GLY A 71 2.45 12.72 -1.59
N THR A 72 3.03 13.36 -2.59
CA THR A 72 4.40 13.90 -2.55
C THR A 72 4.35 15.40 -2.83
N LYS A 73 4.96 16.21 -1.96
CA LYS A 73 5.06 17.65 -2.14
C LYS A 73 6.48 18.12 -1.88
N GLU A 74 7.04 18.89 -2.81
CA GLU A 74 8.36 19.53 -2.66
C GLU A 74 9.48 18.54 -2.30
N GLY A 75 9.46 17.34 -2.93
CA GLY A 75 10.48 16.32 -2.70
C GLY A 75 10.35 15.60 -1.36
N ARG A 76 9.17 15.63 -0.72
CA ARG A 76 8.86 14.86 0.48
C ARG A 76 7.58 14.05 0.27
N ASP A 77 7.62 12.79 0.67
CA ASP A 77 6.48 11.89 0.78
C ASP A 77 5.62 12.20 2.03
N HIS A 78 4.62 11.37 2.32
CA HIS A 78 3.71 11.50 3.46
C HIS A 78 2.93 12.83 3.56
N ASN A 79 2.61 13.43 2.41
CA ASN A 79 1.77 14.63 2.30
C ASN A 79 0.33 14.28 1.88
N SER A 80 -0.54 15.29 1.78
CA SER A 80 -1.92 15.12 1.31
C SER A 80 -2.05 14.37 -0.02
N LEU A 81 -3.10 13.57 -0.17
CA LEU A 81 -3.49 12.96 -1.46
C LEU A 81 -3.79 14.00 -2.55
N ALA A 82 -4.05 15.26 -2.19
CA ALA A 82 -4.14 16.36 -3.14
C ALA A 82 -2.86 16.53 -3.98
N TYR A 83 -1.71 16.04 -3.48
CA TYR A 83 -0.43 16.02 -4.17
C TYR A 83 -0.05 14.64 -4.72
N MET A 84 -0.93 13.65 -4.64
CA MET A 84 -0.74 12.36 -5.31
C MET A 84 -1.10 12.50 -6.79
N ASN A 85 -0.44 11.73 -7.66
CA ASN A 85 -0.83 11.58 -9.05
C ASN A 85 -2.30 11.08 -9.14
N PRO A 86 -3.24 11.85 -9.72
CA PRO A 86 -4.65 11.47 -9.73
C PRO A 86 -4.91 10.14 -10.45
N LYS A 87 -4.12 9.82 -11.48
CA LYS A 87 -4.24 8.55 -12.23
C LYS A 87 -3.84 7.36 -11.37
N ALA A 88 -2.82 7.49 -10.53
CA ALA A 88 -2.42 6.43 -9.61
C ALA A 88 -3.51 6.18 -8.58
N LEU A 89 -4.10 7.25 -8.02
CA LEU A 89 -5.21 7.14 -7.10
C LEU A 89 -6.45 6.50 -7.76
N ASP A 90 -6.78 6.85 -9.00
CA ASP A 90 -7.86 6.22 -9.77
C ASP A 90 -7.60 4.71 -9.95
N LEU A 91 -6.37 4.32 -10.32
CA LEU A 91 -5.98 2.92 -10.46
C LEU A 91 -6.16 2.14 -9.16
N VAL A 92 -5.78 2.73 -8.01
CA VAL A 92 -5.95 2.10 -6.70
C VAL A 92 -7.42 1.89 -6.37
N VAL A 93 -8.24 2.94 -6.48
CA VAL A 93 -9.67 2.84 -6.15
C VAL A 93 -10.39 1.86 -7.07
N ASP A 94 -10.09 1.88 -8.36
CA ASP A 94 -10.64 0.91 -9.32
C ASP A 94 -10.20 -0.53 -9.00
N ALA A 95 -8.95 -0.73 -8.61
CA ALA A 95 -8.45 -2.05 -8.25
C ALA A 95 -9.10 -2.54 -6.95
N LEU A 96 -9.33 -1.67 -5.97
CA LEU A 96 -10.03 -2.00 -4.72
C LEU A 96 -11.50 -2.33 -4.95
N ARG A 97 -12.20 -1.58 -5.81
CA ARG A 97 -13.60 -1.88 -6.19
C ARG A 97 -13.75 -3.23 -6.88
N LYS A 98 -12.73 -3.67 -7.61
CA LYS A 98 -12.70 -4.95 -8.35
C LYS A 98 -12.06 -6.08 -7.54
N ALA A 99 -11.48 -5.80 -6.37
CA ALA A 99 -10.79 -6.80 -5.58
C ALA A 99 -11.80 -7.79 -5.00
N GLU A 100 -11.51 -9.07 -5.17
CA GLU A 100 -12.26 -10.16 -4.55
C GLU A 100 -11.62 -10.57 -3.22
N GLY A 101 -12.40 -11.21 -2.34
CA GLY A 101 -11.94 -11.71 -1.05
C GLY A 101 -12.14 -10.71 0.10
N GLU A 102 -11.24 -10.76 1.08
CA GLU A 102 -11.34 -9.92 2.28
C GLU A 102 -11.15 -8.43 1.94
N PRO A 103 -11.96 -7.53 2.56
CA PRO A 103 -11.74 -6.09 2.43
C PRO A 103 -10.32 -5.70 2.82
N LYS A 104 -9.73 -4.79 2.06
CA LYS A 104 -8.41 -4.24 2.33
C LYS A 104 -8.54 -2.94 3.10
N VAL A 105 -7.60 -2.68 3.99
CA VAL A 105 -7.53 -1.41 4.72
C VAL A 105 -6.85 -0.37 3.84
N PHE A 106 -7.51 0.76 3.61
CA PHE A 106 -6.93 1.94 2.96
C PHE A 106 -6.50 2.91 4.05
N THR A 107 -5.19 3.07 4.24
CA THR A 107 -4.60 3.90 5.30
C THR A 107 -4.03 5.18 4.70
N LEU A 108 -4.50 6.32 5.20
CA LEU A 108 -3.85 7.61 4.98
C LEU A 108 -2.63 7.72 5.89
N GLU A 109 -1.43 7.40 5.38
CA GLU A 109 -0.18 7.48 6.16
C GLU A 109 0.40 8.88 6.09
N ILE A 110 -0.26 9.79 6.82
CA ILE A 110 -0.06 11.23 6.77
C ILE A 110 0.02 11.77 8.21
N PHE A 111 0.90 12.74 8.43
CA PHE A 111 1.28 13.20 9.78
C PHE A 111 0.81 14.60 10.14
N SER A 112 -0.17 15.15 9.42
CA SER A 112 -0.74 16.47 9.71
C SER A 112 -2.27 16.47 9.53
N GLU A 113 -2.97 17.23 10.36
CA GLU A 113 -4.43 17.37 10.28
C GLU A 113 -4.85 18.05 8.96
N ALA A 114 -4.11 19.07 8.52
CA ALA A 114 -4.40 19.78 7.27
C ALA A 114 -4.27 18.86 6.05
N ASP A 115 -3.24 18.00 6.03
CA ASP A 115 -3.06 17.02 4.95
C ASP A 115 -4.11 15.91 5.02
N PHE A 116 -4.50 15.49 6.22
CA PHE A 116 -5.60 14.53 6.40
C PHE A 116 -6.92 15.08 5.84
N LEU A 117 -7.34 16.29 6.25
CA LEU A 117 -8.60 16.89 5.80
C LEU A 117 -8.65 17.10 4.28
N SER A 118 -7.56 17.61 3.69
CA SER A 118 -7.48 17.76 2.22
C SER A 118 -7.41 16.42 1.47
N SER A 119 -6.88 15.36 2.11
CA SER A 119 -6.93 14.01 1.54
C SER A 119 -8.34 13.45 1.55
N VAL A 120 -9.11 13.69 2.61
CA VAL A 120 -10.53 13.32 2.68
C VAL A 120 -11.31 14.00 1.56
N GLU A 121 -11.15 15.31 1.36
CA GLU A 121 -11.77 16.03 0.23
C GLU A 121 -11.38 15.43 -1.12
N THR A 122 -10.12 15.05 -1.29
CA THR A 122 -9.65 14.36 -2.51
C THR A 122 -10.35 13.01 -2.73
N LEU A 123 -10.68 12.28 -1.66
CA LEU A 123 -11.36 10.98 -1.71
C LEU A 123 -12.87 11.11 -1.95
N GLU A 124 -13.50 12.23 -1.61
CA GLU A 124 -14.93 12.46 -1.82
C GLU A 124 -15.35 12.30 -3.28
N ARG A 125 -14.44 12.53 -4.23
CA ARG A 125 -14.68 12.28 -5.67
C ARG A 125 -15.04 10.83 -6.01
N PHE A 126 -14.78 9.88 -5.10
CA PHE A 126 -15.09 8.46 -5.26
C PHE A 126 -16.33 8.00 -4.48
N SER A 127 -16.98 8.88 -3.72
CA SER A 127 -18.13 8.57 -2.86
C SER A 127 -19.46 8.40 -3.63
N SER A 128 -19.39 8.08 -4.92
CA SER A 128 -20.56 7.87 -5.80
C SER A 128 -20.80 6.40 -6.11
#